data_AF-A0A958FA08-F1
#
_entry.id   AF-A0A958FA08-F1
#
_cell.length_a   1.000
_cell.length_b   1.000
_cell.length_c   1.000
_cell.angle_alpha   90.00
_cell.angle_beta   90.00
_cell.angle_gamma   90.00
#
_symmetry.space_group_name_H-M   'P 1'
#
loop_
_entity.id
_entity.type
_entity.pdbx_description
1 polymer ?
#
loop_
_entity_poly.entity_id
_entity_poly.type
_entity_poly.pdbx_seq_one_letter_code
_entity_poly.pdbx_strand_id
1 'polypeptide(L)'
;MCGIVGIYYFDKDKSVQEGDLRLMTDAMAHRGPNDEGFFVQKHVGLGMRRLSIIDLGGGHQPIFTPDKRQVIMFNGEVYNFVDHRPTLLQKGHQFSTKTDTEVVLHLYQEYGLDCFEKLNGMFGFAIWDEDQQALLVARDRIGIKPLYYYRDAEKIVFASEIKSILALPGIRRELDMEGVSAFLKYGFTPAPYTVFKNIHKIPPAHFLRLKGRDVELKRYWKVSYQNKFTGSEDEIADGLYETLKSAVKYRLVADVPLGSFLSGGMDSSGIVHLMSELGTEKISTYCIGFGKGFDAYNELEAARRFAGDYQTDHHEILVVPDVVDLFPKLIAGLDEPLADSSFLVTYLVSKLARESVTVILSGVGGDELFGGYRRYLNVQMNKYVRLMPLWFRKHVVRNVLNSVPVDRNSSMLNYFRLAKAYFNTTGMALQQQYGEYTSVFKDDFREQLALNSRNVPDFYQQYFDECDSP
;
A
#
# COMPACT_ATOMS: atom_id res chain seq x y z
N MET A 1 10.41 6.00 6.11
CA MET A 1 9.09 6.67 5.96
C MET A 1 8.62 7.06 7.35
N CYS A 2 7.86 8.12 7.59
CA CYS A 2 7.35 8.37 8.94
C CYS A 2 6.46 7.23 9.49
N GLY A 3 6.15 7.29 10.78
CA GLY A 3 5.14 6.46 11.44
C GLY A 3 4.34 7.31 12.42
N ILE A 4 3.03 7.07 12.50
CA ILE A 4 2.13 7.77 13.43
C ILE A 4 1.43 6.79 14.35
N VAL A 5 1.13 7.22 15.57
CA VAL A 5 0.36 6.49 16.58
C VAL A 5 -0.60 7.45 17.29
N GLY A 6 -1.63 6.89 17.91
CA GLY A 6 -2.41 7.66 18.87
C GLY A 6 -3.37 6.82 19.69
N ILE A 7 -3.82 7.42 20.79
CA ILE A 7 -4.71 6.83 21.78
C ILE A 7 -5.86 7.83 21.99
N TYR A 8 -7.08 7.32 21.94
CA TYR A 8 -8.30 8.06 22.22
C TYR A 8 -9.12 7.29 23.25
N TYR A 9 -9.25 7.82 24.46
CA TYR A 9 -10.16 7.29 25.48
C TYR A 9 -11.56 7.85 25.30
N PHE A 10 -12.58 7.00 25.41
CA PHE A 10 -13.97 7.45 25.38
C PHE A 10 -14.37 8.24 26.64
N ASP A 11 -13.66 8.00 27.75
CA ASP A 11 -13.77 8.78 28.97
C ASP A 11 -12.85 10.01 28.90
N LYS A 12 -13.44 11.20 28.96
CA LYS A 12 -12.74 12.49 28.85
C LYS A 12 -11.87 12.80 30.06
N ASP A 13 -12.13 12.18 31.20
CA ASP A 13 -11.39 12.40 32.45
C ASP A 13 -10.15 11.49 32.54
N LYS A 14 -10.11 10.43 31.72
CA LYS A 14 -8.91 9.59 31.59
C LYS A 14 -7.85 10.35 30.80
N SER A 15 -6.61 10.33 31.29
CA SER A 15 -5.48 10.96 30.61
C SER A 15 -4.58 9.92 29.94
N VAL A 16 -4.29 10.14 28.66
CA VAL A 16 -3.19 9.46 27.97
C VAL A 16 -1.88 9.83 28.66
N GLN A 17 -1.00 8.84 28.81
CA GLN A 17 0.34 9.05 29.34
C GLN A 17 1.31 9.15 28.15
N GLU A 18 2.22 10.11 28.18
CA GLU A 18 3.25 10.24 27.13
C GLU A 18 4.12 8.97 27.06
N GLY A 19 4.36 8.30 28.19
CA GLY A 19 5.09 7.02 28.24
C GLY A 19 4.44 5.92 27.40
N ASP A 20 3.11 5.89 27.30
CA ASP A 20 2.40 4.94 26.44
C ASP A 20 2.67 5.25 24.96
N LEU A 21 2.64 6.53 24.58
CA LEU A 21 2.97 6.95 23.22
C LEU A 21 4.42 6.62 22.86
N ARG A 22 5.36 6.81 23.79
CA ARG A 22 6.79 6.46 23.61
C ARG A 22 6.98 4.97 23.33
N LEU A 23 6.33 4.10 24.10
CA LEU A 23 6.36 2.65 23.85
C LEU A 23 5.87 2.30 22.44
N MET A 24 4.78 2.93 22.00
CA MET A 24 4.23 2.71 20.66
C MET A 24 5.16 3.24 19.55
N THR A 25 5.77 4.42 19.75
CA THR A 25 6.69 5.02 18.76
C THR A 25 8.01 4.27 18.66
N ASP A 26 8.54 3.76 19.77
CA ASP A 26 9.80 3.00 19.80
C ASP A 26 9.69 1.70 19.00
N ALA A 27 8.53 1.03 19.04
CA ALA A 27 8.26 -0.17 18.26
C ALA A 27 8.30 0.04 16.73
N MET A 28 8.25 1.29 16.27
CA MET A 28 8.32 1.66 14.85
C MET A 28 9.46 2.66 14.54
N ALA A 29 10.50 2.71 15.40
CA ALA A 29 11.62 3.63 15.24
C ALA A 29 12.37 3.49 13.90
N HIS A 30 12.36 2.30 13.28
CA HIS A 30 12.96 2.04 11.96
C HIS A 30 12.31 2.85 10.83
N ARG A 31 11.04 3.23 11.00
CA ARG A 31 10.32 4.04 10.02
C ARG A 31 10.93 5.44 9.96
N GLY A 32 10.93 6.12 11.10
CA GLY A 32 11.37 7.50 11.27
C GLY A 32 12.53 7.62 12.25
N PRO A 33 13.78 7.47 11.77
CA PRO A 33 14.97 7.52 12.61
C PRO A 33 15.46 8.93 12.92
N ASN A 34 14.90 9.98 12.28
CA ASN A 34 15.46 11.33 12.39
C ASN A 34 14.94 12.11 13.59
N ASP A 35 13.68 11.92 13.95
CA ASP A 35 13.01 12.74 14.95
C ASP A 35 11.77 12.05 15.52
N GLU A 36 11.29 12.52 16.67
CA GLU A 36 10.05 12.07 17.31
C GLU A 36 9.26 13.24 17.89
N GLY A 37 7.94 13.07 18.00
CA GLY A 37 7.09 14.10 18.56
C GLY A 37 5.83 13.54 19.17
N PHE A 38 5.33 14.26 20.18
CA PHE A 38 4.20 13.85 21.01
C PHE A 38 3.26 15.02 21.25
N PHE A 39 1.96 14.72 21.30
CA PHE A 39 0.90 15.61 21.73
C PHE A 39 0.02 14.85 22.71
N VAL A 40 -0.22 15.42 23.88
CA VAL A 40 -1.12 14.82 24.89
C VAL A 40 -2.08 15.90 25.38
N GLN A 41 -3.37 15.61 25.28
CA GLN A 41 -4.43 16.44 25.82
C GLN A 41 -5.53 15.57 26.44
N LYS A 42 -5.40 15.32 27.75
CA LYS A 42 -6.32 14.46 28.52
C LYS A 42 -6.54 13.13 27.80
N HIS A 43 -7.78 12.83 27.41
CA HIS A 43 -8.22 11.61 26.75
C HIS A 43 -7.65 11.36 25.34
N VAL A 44 -6.90 12.31 24.77
CA VAL A 44 -6.30 12.18 23.43
C VAL A 44 -4.78 12.29 23.52
N GLY A 45 -4.09 11.39 22.84
CA GLY A 45 -2.65 11.47 22.65
C GLY A 45 -2.25 11.03 21.25
N LEU A 46 -1.32 11.74 20.63
CA LEU A 46 -0.78 11.47 19.30
C LEU A 46 0.74 11.43 19.39
N GLY A 47 1.37 10.50 18.67
CA GLY A 47 2.82 10.36 18.60
C GLY A 47 3.28 10.09 17.18
N MET A 48 4.53 10.45 16.87
CA MET A 48 5.10 10.18 15.56
C MET A 48 6.61 9.93 15.58
N ARG A 49 7.09 9.22 14.57
CA ARG A 49 8.50 9.06 14.21
C ARG A 49 8.71 9.63 12.81
N ARG A 50 9.68 10.52 12.65
CA ARG A 50 9.91 11.26 11.39
C ARG A 50 11.06 10.68 10.59
N LEU A 51 10.83 10.48 9.30
CA LEU A 51 11.89 10.46 8.29
C LEU A 51 11.83 11.81 7.57
N SER A 52 12.85 12.65 7.70
CA SER A 52 12.85 14.00 7.14
C SER A 52 13.14 13.95 5.63
N ILE A 53 12.14 14.32 4.81
CA ILE A 53 12.23 14.34 3.33
C ILE A 53 12.10 15.76 2.79
N ILE A 54 11.14 16.53 3.30
CA ILE A 54 10.89 17.94 2.96
C ILE A 54 11.03 18.77 4.24
N ASP A 55 11.66 19.93 4.12
CA ASP A 55 11.90 20.91 5.18
C ASP A 55 12.59 20.28 6.40
N LEU A 56 13.84 19.85 6.20
CA LEU A 56 14.54 18.97 7.13
C LEU A 56 14.58 19.52 8.57
N GLY A 57 14.74 20.84 8.74
CA GLY A 57 14.77 21.51 10.04
C GLY A 57 13.48 22.20 10.48
N GLY A 58 12.54 22.49 9.58
CA GLY A 58 11.27 23.15 9.92
C GLY A 58 10.07 22.22 10.05
N GLY A 59 10.12 21.04 9.43
CA GLY A 59 8.99 20.10 9.34
C GLY A 59 8.79 19.19 10.55
N HIS A 60 9.21 19.60 11.74
CA HIS A 60 8.97 18.85 12.97
C HIS A 60 7.47 18.69 13.22
N GLN A 61 7.05 17.51 13.67
CA GLN A 61 5.65 17.22 13.99
C GLN A 61 5.54 16.86 15.49
N PRO A 62 4.49 17.25 16.21
CA PRO A 62 3.21 17.76 15.72
C PRO A 62 3.25 19.17 15.12
N ILE A 63 2.48 19.39 14.05
CA ILE A 63 2.26 20.73 13.47
C ILE A 63 0.92 21.26 13.94
N PHE A 64 0.88 22.51 14.40
CA PHE A 64 -0.31 23.18 14.90
C PHE A 64 -0.76 24.29 13.97
N THR A 65 -2.06 24.59 13.98
CA THR A 65 -2.54 25.89 13.49
C THR A 65 -2.00 27.02 14.37
N PRO A 66 -1.91 28.28 13.88
CA PRO A 66 -1.38 29.40 14.67
C PRO A 66 -2.08 29.64 16.02
N ASP A 67 -3.38 29.37 16.08
CA ASP A 67 -4.21 29.45 17.29
C ASP A 67 -4.13 28.21 18.20
N LYS A 68 -3.37 27.18 17.78
CA LYS A 68 -3.19 25.88 18.44
C LYS A 68 -4.51 25.13 18.71
N ARG A 69 -5.56 25.42 17.93
CA ARG A 69 -6.86 24.73 18.02
C ARG A 69 -6.88 23.40 17.26
N GLN A 70 -6.00 23.23 16.28
CA GLN A 70 -5.88 22.00 15.52
C GLN A 70 -4.42 21.55 15.47
N VAL A 71 -4.21 20.23 15.46
CA VAL A 71 -2.88 19.61 15.42
C VAL A 71 -2.88 18.39 14.52
N ILE A 72 -1.83 18.23 13.72
CA ILE A 72 -1.65 17.10 12.80
C ILE A 72 -0.41 16.26 13.12
N MET A 73 -0.56 14.95 12.97
CA MET A 73 0.53 13.98 12.76
C MET A 73 0.33 13.31 11.40
N PHE A 74 1.38 13.19 10.61
CA PHE A 74 1.31 12.84 9.19
C PHE A 74 2.47 11.93 8.77
N ASN A 75 2.13 10.80 8.16
CA ASN A 75 3.04 9.90 7.47
C ASN A 75 2.61 9.81 6.00
N GLY A 76 3.31 10.52 5.13
CA GLY A 76 2.90 10.59 3.74
C GLY A 76 3.68 11.60 2.93
N GLU A 77 3.14 11.86 1.74
CA GLU A 77 3.44 12.99 0.88
C GLU A 77 2.13 13.38 0.17
N VAL A 78 1.69 14.63 0.26
CA VAL A 78 0.66 15.22 -0.61
C VAL A 78 1.33 15.98 -1.72
N TYR A 79 1.43 15.38 -2.91
CA TYR A 79 2.26 15.90 -3.98
C TYR A 79 1.80 17.23 -4.57
N ASN A 80 0.48 17.48 -4.58
CA ASN A 80 -0.08 18.74 -5.08
C ASN A 80 -0.11 19.85 -4.02
N PHE A 81 0.63 19.72 -2.91
CA PHE A 81 0.69 20.76 -1.87
C PHE A 81 1.22 22.10 -2.40
N VAL A 82 2.15 22.04 -3.37
CA VAL A 82 2.73 23.21 -4.04
C VAL A 82 1.67 24.05 -4.76
N ASP A 83 0.61 23.42 -5.26
CA ASP A 83 -0.47 24.08 -5.98
C ASP A 83 -1.47 24.73 -5.01
N HIS A 84 -1.68 24.13 -3.83
CA HIS A 84 -2.65 24.61 -2.83
C HIS A 84 -2.11 25.75 -1.96
N ARG A 85 -0.82 25.76 -1.68
CA ARG A 85 -0.21 26.73 -0.76
C ARG A 85 -0.46 28.20 -1.15
N PRO A 86 -0.29 28.63 -2.41
CA PRO A 86 -0.58 30.01 -2.81
C PRO A 86 -2.04 30.42 -2.58
N THR A 87 -2.99 29.52 -2.87
CA THR A 87 -4.42 29.77 -2.63
C THR A 87 -4.74 29.92 -1.14
N LEU A 88 -4.14 29.10 -0.28
CA LEU A 88 -4.32 29.20 1.17
C LEU A 88 -3.71 30.50 1.74
N LEU A 89 -2.53 30.91 1.26
CA LEU A 89 -1.95 32.20 1.64
C LEU A 89 -2.86 33.37 1.26
N GLN A 90 -3.45 33.35 0.06
CA GLN A 90 -4.41 34.39 -0.38
C GLN A 90 -5.69 34.42 0.48
N LYS A 91 -6.09 33.28 1.05
CA LYS A 91 -7.21 33.18 2.00
C LYS A 91 -6.84 33.61 3.43
N GLY A 92 -5.58 33.95 3.68
CA GLY A 92 -5.11 34.47 4.97
C GLY A 92 -4.53 33.42 5.92
N HIS A 93 -4.33 32.16 5.47
CA HIS A 93 -3.63 31.16 6.28
C HIS A 93 -2.15 31.54 6.48
N GLN A 94 -1.64 31.31 7.68
CA GLN A 94 -0.25 31.59 8.04
C GLN A 94 0.50 30.28 8.22
N PHE A 95 1.58 30.11 7.45
CA PHE A 95 2.42 28.91 7.47
C PHE A 95 3.68 29.15 8.31
N SER A 96 4.05 28.14 9.09
CA SER A 96 5.23 28.08 9.93
C SER A 96 6.34 27.17 9.35
N THR A 97 5.98 26.27 8.42
CA THR A 97 6.86 25.30 7.77
C THR A 97 6.76 25.41 6.25
N LYS A 98 7.56 24.61 5.54
CA LYS A 98 7.40 24.40 4.09
C LYS A 98 6.85 23.02 3.71
N THR A 99 6.41 22.26 4.70
CA THR A 99 5.94 20.89 4.51
C THR A 99 4.58 20.83 3.83
N ASP A 100 4.36 19.73 3.11
CA ASP A 100 3.04 19.30 2.64
C ASP A 100 2.07 19.04 3.81
N THR A 101 2.60 18.59 4.95
CA THR A 101 1.84 18.30 6.18
C THR A 101 1.05 19.51 6.66
N GLU A 102 1.66 20.71 6.68
CA GLU A 102 0.96 21.94 7.09
C GLU A 102 -0.10 22.37 6.07
N VAL A 103 0.13 22.12 4.78
CA VAL A 103 -0.89 22.34 3.73
C VAL A 103 -2.11 21.45 3.99
N VAL A 104 -1.92 20.18 4.35
CA VAL A 104 -3.03 19.28 4.70
C VAL A 104 -3.83 19.83 5.88
N LEU A 105 -3.15 20.30 6.93
CA LEU A 105 -3.81 20.88 8.11
C LEU A 105 -4.65 22.11 7.72
N HIS A 106 -4.11 23.03 6.91
CA HIS A 106 -4.86 24.20 6.46
C HIS A 106 -5.97 23.88 5.46
N LEU A 107 -5.82 22.86 4.61
CA LEU A 107 -6.92 22.37 3.77
C LEU A 107 -8.06 21.82 4.63
N TYR A 108 -7.76 21.09 5.70
CA TYR A 108 -8.78 20.65 6.66
C TYR A 108 -9.40 21.84 7.41
N GLN A 109 -8.60 22.82 7.84
CA GLN A 109 -9.10 24.03 8.49
C GLN A 109 -10.10 24.81 7.62
N GLU A 110 -9.81 24.92 6.32
CA GLU A 110 -10.61 25.69 5.36
C GLU A 110 -11.85 24.93 4.86
N TYR A 111 -11.72 23.63 4.58
CA TYR A 111 -12.74 22.84 3.88
C TYR A 111 -13.34 21.71 4.73
N GLY A 112 -12.89 21.52 5.97
CA GLY A 112 -13.30 20.40 6.80
C GLY A 112 -13.02 19.05 6.11
N LEU A 113 -14.03 18.18 6.05
CA LEU A 113 -13.91 16.87 5.41
C LEU A 113 -13.84 16.94 3.87
N ASP A 114 -14.25 18.06 3.26
CA ASP A 114 -14.17 18.23 1.80
C ASP A 114 -12.72 18.44 1.34
N CYS A 115 -11.76 18.56 2.28
CA CYS A 115 -10.34 18.59 1.97
C CYS A 115 -9.88 17.32 1.21
N PHE A 116 -10.50 16.16 1.43
CA PHE A 116 -10.12 14.90 0.79
C PHE A 116 -10.21 14.93 -0.74
N GLU A 117 -11.13 15.72 -1.30
CA GLU A 117 -11.25 15.89 -2.76
C GLU A 117 -10.01 16.58 -3.35
N LYS A 118 -9.31 17.38 -2.54
CA LYS A 118 -8.16 18.20 -2.93
C LYS A 118 -6.82 17.47 -2.77
N LEU A 119 -6.78 16.40 -1.97
CA LEU A 119 -5.54 15.68 -1.69
C LEU A 119 -5.17 14.73 -2.83
N ASN A 120 -3.98 14.91 -3.41
CA ASN A 120 -3.33 13.95 -4.29
C ASN A 120 -2.02 13.51 -3.65
N GLY A 121 -1.96 12.28 -3.13
CA GLY A 121 -0.82 11.83 -2.35
C GLY A 121 -0.94 10.41 -1.81
N MET A 122 0.12 9.97 -1.15
CA MET A 122 0.13 8.78 -0.30
C MET A 122 0.21 9.23 1.15
N PHE A 123 -0.71 8.82 2.01
CA PHE A 123 -0.77 9.36 3.37
C PHE A 123 -1.52 8.46 4.34
N GLY A 124 -1.03 8.46 5.58
CA GLY A 124 -1.79 8.17 6.78
C GLY A 124 -1.61 9.36 7.72
N PHE A 125 -2.70 9.98 8.19
CA PHE A 125 -2.60 11.13 9.07
C PHE A 125 -3.65 11.11 10.18
N ALA A 126 -3.39 11.86 11.24
CA ALA A 126 -4.32 12.12 12.33
C ALA A 126 -4.40 13.62 12.62
N ILE A 127 -5.61 14.17 12.70
CA ILE A 127 -5.88 15.56 13.09
C ILE A 127 -6.77 15.57 14.33
N TRP A 128 -6.29 16.18 15.41
CA TRP A 128 -7.15 16.54 16.53
C TRP A 128 -7.68 17.96 16.31
N ASP A 129 -9.00 18.09 16.33
CA ASP A 129 -9.73 19.35 16.18
C ASP A 129 -10.41 19.69 17.51
N GLU A 130 -9.88 20.70 18.19
CA GLU A 130 -10.34 21.13 19.51
C GLU A 130 -11.73 21.78 19.46
N ASP A 131 -12.08 22.45 18.36
CA ASP A 131 -13.38 23.10 18.21
C ASP A 131 -14.48 22.05 18.03
N GLN A 132 -14.19 20.99 17.27
CA GLN A 132 -15.11 19.88 17.07
C GLN A 132 -15.06 18.83 18.19
N GLN A 133 -14.03 18.86 19.04
CA GLN A 133 -13.69 17.81 20.00
C GLN A 133 -13.65 16.44 19.31
N ALA A 134 -12.98 16.39 18.15
CA ALA A 134 -12.98 15.22 17.28
C ALA A 134 -11.56 14.87 16.80
N LEU A 135 -11.29 13.57 16.77
CA LEU A 135 -10.07 13.02 16.18
C LEU A 135 -10.41 12.43 14.80
N LEU A 136 -9.75 12.94 13.76
CA LEU A 136 -9.84 12.41 12.41
C LEU A 136 -8.57 11.61 12.11
N VAL A 137 -8.71 10.36 11.67
CA VAL A 137 -7.59 9.50 11.24
C VAL A 137 -7.88 9.01 9.83
N ALA A 138 -7.03 9.31 8.86
CA ALA A 138 -7.32 9.05 7.44
C ALA A 138 -6.21 8.30 6.72
N ARG A 139 -6.60 7.49 5.74
CA ARG A 139 -5.71 6.70 4.87
C ARG A 139 -5.98 7.02 3.40
N ASP A 140 -4.91 7.11 2.61
CA ASP A 140 -4.96 7.50 1.20
C ASP A 140 -5.82 6.61 0.29
N ARG A 141 -6.08 7.10 -0.93
CA ARG A 141 -7.08 6.60 -1.89
C ARG A 141 -6.95 5.12 -2.20
N ILE A 142 -5.72 4.62 -2.30
CA ILE A 142 -5.41 3.22 -2.66
C ILE A 142 -4.68 2.47 -1.53
N GLY A 143 -4.48 3.12 -0.38
CA GLY A 143 -3.92 2.51 0.82
C GLY A 143 -2.42 2.27 0.75
N ILE A 144 -1.65 3.14 0.08
CA ILE A 144 -0.18 3.04 0.00
C ILE A 144 0.43 3.05 1.41
N LYS A 145 -0.01 3.98 2.27
CA LYS A 145 0.47 4.03 3.65
C LYS A 145 -0.31 3.06 4.53
N PRO A 146 0.36 2.21 5.33
CA PRO A 146 -0.34 1.33 6.26
C PRO A 146 -0.91 2.13 7.43
N LEU A 147 -2.12 1.76 7.85
CA LEU A 147 -2.79 2.37 9.00
C LEU A 147 -3.81 1.39 9.59
N TYR A 148 -3.68 1.15 10.89
CA TYR A 148 -4.45 0.17 11.65
C TYR A 148 -5.07 0.84 12.87
N TYR A 149 -6.15 0.28 13.39
CA TYR A 149 -6.72 0.67 14.66
C TYR A 149 -7.21 -0.54 15.47
N TYR A 150 -6.99 -0.47 16.77
CA TYR A 150 -7.59 -1.32 17.78
C TYR A 150 -8.76 -0.61 18.42
N ARG A 151 -9.80 -1.37 18.80
CA ARG A 151 -10.96 -0.84 19.54
C ARG A 151 -11.40 -1.81 20.62
N ASP A 152 -11.66 -1.27 21.81
CA ASP A 152 -12.40 -1.95 22.87
C ASP A 152 -13.50 -1.04 23.45
N ALA A 153 -14.01 -1.37 24.65
CA ALA A 153 -15.05 -0.60 25.31
C ALA A 153 -14.57 0.73 25.92
N GLU A 154 -13.26 0.91 26.08
CA GLU A 154 -12.66 2.08 26.74
C GLU A 154 -11.97 3.03 25.77
N LYS A 155 -11.37 2.50 24.70
CA LYS A 155 -10.45 3.26 23.85
C LYS A 155 -10.41 2.79 22.40
N ILE A 156 -9.89 3.70 21.57
CA ILE A 156 -9.34 3.41 20.26
C ILE A 156 -7.85 3.74 20.27
N VAL A 157 -7.07 2.86 19.64
CA VAL A 157 -5.62 3.02 19.50
C VAL A 157 -5.29 2.81 18.03
N PHE A 158 -4.62 3.75 17.37
CA PHE A 158 -4.24 3.60 15.96
C PHE A 158 -2.73 3.67 15.79
N ALA A 159 -2.22 3.04 14.74
CA ALA A 159 -0.81 3.11 14.39
C ALA A 159 -0.55 2.81 12.91
N SER A 160 0.60 3.26 12.41
CA SER A 160 1.10 2.84 11.08
C SER A 160 1.50 1.36 11.03
N GLU A 161 1.85 0.75 12.16
CA GLU A 161 2.24 -0.66 12.28
C GLU A 161 1.51 -1.34 13.44
N ILE A 162 1.06 -2.58 13.26
CA ILE A 162 0.34 -3.36 14.29
C ILE A 162 1.21 -3.55 15.54
N LYS A 163 2.51 -3.79 15.35
CA LYS A 163 3.45 -3.95 16.48
C LYS A 163 3.47 -2.75 17.43
N SER A 164 3.21 -1.54 16.94
CA SER A 164 3.07 -0.33 17.78
C SER A 164 1.79 -0.36 18.61
N ILE A 165 0.67 -0.88 18.09
CA ILE A 165 -0.54 -1.09 18.88
C ILE A 165 -0.28 -2.14 19.96
N LEU A 166 0.38 -3.25 19.60
CA LEU A 166 0.70 -4.35 20.52
C LEU A 166 1.78 -4.02 21.56
N ALA A 167 2.46 -2.87 21.43
CA ALA A 167 3.38 -2.38 22.43
C ALA A 167 2.66 -1.75 23.63
N LEU A 168 1.41 -1.31 23.45
CA LEU A 168 0.60 -0.72 24.52
C LEU A 168 0.17 -1.79 25.53
N PRO A 169 0.44 -1.62 26.84
CA PRO A 169 0.00 -2.55 27.86
C PRO A 169 -1.53 -2.75 27.87
N GLY A 170 -1.95 -4.00 28.07
CA GLY A 170 -3.37 -4.37 28.13
C GLY A 170 -3.99 -4.80 26.79
N ILE A 171 -3.29 -4.64 25.66
CA ILE A 171 -3.72 -5.20 24.38
C ILE A 171 -3.15 -6.62 24.22
N ARG A 172 -4.03 -7.60 23.99
CA ARG A 172 -3.65 -9.02 23.88
C ARG A 172 -3.36 -9.41 22.44
N ARG A 173 -2.37 -10.30 22.27
CA ARG A 173 -2.03 -10.94 20.98
C ARG A 173 -2.91 -12.17 20.75
N GLU A 174 -4.19 -11.93 20.50
CA GLU A 174 -5.15 -12.99 20.18
C GLU A 174 -5.33 -13.09 18.66
N LEU A 175 -5.35 -14.32 18.12
CA LEU A 175 -5.58 -14.54 16.69
C LEU A 175 -7.05 -14.27 16.33
N ASP A 176 -7.24 -13.60 15.20
CA ASP A 176 -8.53 -13.55 14.51
C ASP A 176 -8.59 -14.66 13.45
N MET A 177 -9.42 -15.66 13.69
CA MET A 177 -9.54 -16.80 12.79
C MET A 177 -10.15 -16.43 11.43
N GLU A 178 -10.92 -15.35 11.33
CA GLU A 178 -11.40 -14.84 10.04
C GLU A 178 -10.23 -14.25 9.23
N GLY A 179 -9.37 -13.47 9.89
CA GLY A 179 -8.14 -12.94 9.29
C GLY A 179 -7.16 -14.03 8.85
N VAL A 180 -6.92 -15.03 9.70
CA VAL A 180 -6.09 -16.20 9.38
C VAL A 180 -6.68 -16.97 8.19
N SER A 181 -8.00 -17.17 8.18
CA SER A 181 -8.69 -17.85 7.09
C SER A 181 -8.59 -17.08 5.77
N ALA A 182 -8.68 -15.74 5.81
CA ALA A 182 -8.48 -14.88 4.66
C ALA A 182 -7.03 -14.94 4.14
N PHE A 183 -6.04 -14.91 5.03
CA PHE A 183 -4.63 -15.10 4.66
C PHE A 183 -4.39 -16.44 3.95
N LEU A 184 -4.92 -17.55 4.49
CA LEU A 184 -4.80 -18.87 3.85
C LEU A 184 -5.51 -18.93 2.49
N LYS A 185 -6.57 -18.15 2.28
CA LYS A 185 -7.22 -18.05 0.97
C LYS A 185 -6.40 -17.21 -0.01
N TYR A 186 -6.08 -15.98 0.36
CA TYR A 186 -5.61 -14.95 -0.58
C TYR A 186 -4.09 -14.75 -0.59
N GLY A 187 -3.37 -15.32 0.39
CA GLY A 187 -1.94 -15.09 0.59
C GLY A 187 -1.61 -13.77 1.30
N PHE A 188 -2.63 -13.00 1.67
CA PHE A 188 -2.55 -11.77 2.47
C PHE A 188 -3.89 -11.55 3.19
N THR A 189 -3.92 -10.67 4.19
CA THR A 189 -5.17 -10.31 4.89
C THR A 189 -5.76 -9.01 4.31
N PRO A 190 -6.89 -9.08 3.59
CA PRO A 190 -7.53 -7.88 3.04
C PRO A 190 -8.12 -6.99 4.14
N ALA A 191 -8.16 -5.67 3.90
CA ALA A 191 -8.89 -4.76 4.78
C ALA A 191 -10.40 -5.10 4.79
N PRO A 192 -11.12 -4.89 5.91
CA PRO A 192 -10.65 -4.32 7.18
C PRO A 192 -9.99 -5.34 8.13
N TYR A 193 -9.82 -6.59 7.71
CA TYR A 193 -9.34 -7.67 8.57
C TYR A 193 -7.82 -7.58 8.84
N THR A 194 -7.42 -8.14 9.98
CA THR A 194 -6.03 -8.49 10.27
C THR A 194 -5.99 -9.87 10.90
N VAL A 195 -4.81 -10.49 11.05
CA VAL A 195 -4.68 -11.75 11.81
C VAL A 195 -4.82 -11.57 13.33
N PHE A 196 -4.99 -10.34 13.83
CA PHE A 196 -5.12 -10.04 15.25
C PHE A 196 -6.54 -9.59 15.59
N LYS A 197 -7.10 -10.22 16.62
CA LYS A 197 -8.45 -9.91 17.10
C LYS A 197 -8.52 -8.48 17.62
N ASN A 198 -9.62 -7.79 17.30
CA ASN A 198 -9.89 -6.38 17.63
C ASN A 198 -8.93 -5.36 16.97
N ILE A 199 -8.00 -5.79 16.12
CA ILE A 199 -7.14 -4.90 15.32
C ILE A 199 -7.64 -4.94 13.88
N HIS A 200 -7.97 -3.78 13.35
CA HIS A 200 -8.55 -3.61 12.04
C HIS A 200 -7.65 -2.73 11.17
N LYS A 201 -7.59 -3.03 9.88
CA LYS A 201 -6.94 -2.22 8.87
C LYS A 201 -7.91 -1.13 8.41
N ILE A 202 -7.52 0.13 8.46
CA ILE A 202 -8.35 1.20 7.85
C ILE A 202 -8.37 0.93 6.34
N PRO A 203 -9.54 0.74 5.70
CA PRO A 203 -9.57 0.45 4.27
C PRO A 203 -9.04 1.62 3.44
N PRO A 204 -8.56 1.38 2.20
CA PRO A 204 -8.19 2.44 1.28
C PRO A 204 -9.30 3.49 1.13
N ALA A 205 -8.95 4.76 0.98
CA ALA A 205 -9.88 5.86 0.81
C ALA A 205 -10.89 6.05 1.96
N HIS A 206 -10.52 5.68 3.19
CA HIS A 206 -11.37 5.88 4.36
C HIS A 206 -10.75 6.80 5.39
N PHE A 207 -11.62 7.44 6.15
CA PHE A 207 -11.27 8.06 7.42
C PHE A 207 -12.08 7.46 8.56
N LEU A 208 -11.47 7.43 9.75
CA LEU A 208 -12.06 7.15 11.03
C LEU A 208 -12.20 8.48 11.79
N ARG A 209 -13.43 8.87 12.14
CA ARG A 209 -13.71 10.07 12.92
C ARG A 209 -14.27 9.69 14.29
N LEU A 210 -13.61 10.15 15.35
CA LEU A 210 -13.95 9.86 16.74
C LEU A 210 -14.47 11.13 17.41
N LYS A 211 -15.67 11.08 17.97
CA LYS A 211 -16.26 12.19 18.73
C LYS A 211 -17.03 11.66 19.93
N GLY A 212 -16.45 11.76 21.12
CA GLY A 212 -17.00 11.10 22.30
C GLY A 212 -17.01 9.59 22.07
N ARG A 213 -18.17 8.94 22.19
CA ARG A 213 -18.32 7.50 21.90
C ARG A 213 -18.66 7.20 20.44
N ASP A 214 -18.92 8.22 19.63
CA ASP A 214 -19.27 8.04 18.22
C ASP A 214 -18.01 7.75 17.40
N VAL A 215 -18.08 6.68 16.63
CA VAL A 215 -16.98 6.17 15.80
C VAL A 215 -17.52 5.99 14.39
N GLU A 216 -17.15 6.91 13.50
CA GLU A 216 -17.56 6.90 12.09
C GLU A 216 -16.39 6.43 11.24
N LEU A 217 -16.57 5.34 10.49
CA LEU A 217 -15.63 4.90 9.45
C LEU A 217 -16.30 5.16 8.10
N LYS A 218 -15.77 6.09 7.30
CA LYS A 218 -16.40 6.53 6.06
C LYS A 218 -15.44 6.55 4.89
N ARG A 219 -15.89 6.03 3.75
CA ARG A 219 -15.20 6.13 2.46
C ARG A 219 -15.35 7.54 1.90
N TYR A 220 -14.25 8.18 1.51
CA TYR A 220 -14.24 9.50 0.89
C TYR A 220 -13.94 9.46 -0.62
N TRP A 221 -13.39 8.36 -1.14
CA TRP A 221 -13.05 8.22 -2.55
C TRP A 221 -13.30 6.80 -3.06
N LYS A 222 -13.66 6.68 -4.34
CA LYS A 222 -13.72 5.42 -5.07
C LYS A 222 -13.23 5.64 -6.50
N VAL A 223 -12.61 4.62 -7.09
CA VAL A 223 -12.32 4.62 -8.53
C VAL A 223 -13.66 4.63 -9.29
N SER A 224 -13.71 5.40 -10.37
CA SER A 224 -14.84 5.44 -11.30
C SER A 224 -14.37 4.86 -12.64
N TYR A 225 -15.08 3.84 -13.13
CA TYR A 225 -14.86 3.26 -14.46
C TYR A 225 -15.79 3.87 -15.52
N GLN A 226 -16.60 4.87 -15.14
CA GLN A 226 -17.48 5.65 -16.01
C GLN A 226 -16.73 6.83 -16.64
N ASN A 227 -17.29 7.40 -17.72
CA ASN A 227 -16.73 8.56 -18.43
C ASN A 227 -15.29 8.36 -18.91
N LYS A 228 -14.99 7.19 -19.47
CA LYS A 228 -13.68 6.90 -20.06
C LYS A 228 -13.37 7.90 -21.18
N PHE A 229 -12.12 8.34 -21.26
CA PHE A 229 -11.67 9.20 -22.35
C PHE A 229 -11.89 8.49 -23.69
N THR A 230 -12.46 9.21 -24.64
CA THR A 230 -12.71 8.75 -26.01
C THR A 230 -11.86 9.58 -26.97
N GLY A 231 -10.98 8.91 -27.71
CA GLY A 231 -10.10 9.52 -28.70
C GLY A 231 -9.49 8.46 -29.60
N SER A 232 -8.61 8.86 -30.50
CA SER A 232 -7.76 7.93 -31.24
C SER A 232 -6.79 7.21 -30.29
N GLU A 233 -6.18 6.12 -30.76
CA GLU A 233 -5.16 5.40 -29.99
C GLU A 233 -3.97 6.32 -29.64
N ASP A 234 -3.54 7.16 -30.60
CA ASP A 234 -2.46 8.14 -30.40
C ASP A 234 -2.82 9.18 -29.33
N GLU A 235 -4.04 9.74 -29.38
CA GLU A 235 -4.50 10.71 -28.37
C GLU A 235 -4.56 10.11 -26.96
N ILE A 236 -4.98 8.84 -26.85
CA ILE A 236 -5.00 8.11 -25.58
C ILE A 236 -3.57 7.87 -25.09
N ALA A 237 -2.65 7.46 -25.97
CA ALA A 237 -1.26 7.19 -25.64
C ALA A 237 -0.55 8.47 -25.16
N ASP A 238 -0.71 9.59 -25.87
CA ASP A 238 -0.13 10.88 -25.50
C ASP A 238 -0.69 11.37 -24.16
N GLY A 239 -2.01 11.28 -23.96
CA GLY A 239 -2.64 11.66 -22.70
C GLY A 239 -2.16 10.82 -21.51
N LEU A 240 -1.97 9.51 -21.71
CA LEU A 240 -1.40 8.61 -20.72
C LEU A 240 0.06 8.98 -20.41
N TYR A 241 0.87 9.23 -21.43
CA TYR A 241 2.27 9.62 -21.29
C TYR A 241 2.42 10.88 -20.45
N GLU A 242 1.66 11.94 -20.78
CA GLU A 242 1.68 13.20 -20.02
C GLU A 242 1.17 13.02 -18.58
N THR A 243 0.20 12.13 -18.37
CA THR A 243 -0.28 11.81 -17.02
C THR A 243 0.80 11.10 -16.18
N LEU A 244 1.50 10.12 -16.77
CA LEU A 244 2.60 9.43 -16.11
C LEU A 244 3.78 10.37 -15.83
N LYS A 245 4.14 11.21 -16.80
CA LYS A 245 5.18 12.23 -16.66
C LYS A 245 4.85 13.22 -15.54
N SER A 246 3.61 13.69 -15.48
CA SER A 246 3.11 14.54 -14.38
C SER A 246 3.19 13.82 -13.03
N ALA A 247 2.78 12.55 -12.97
CA ALA A 247 2.86 11.76 -11.75
C ALA A 247 4.29 11.57 -11.24
N VAL A 248 5.27 11.38 -12.13
CA VAL A 248 6.70 11.32 -11.78
C VAL A 248 7.19 12.69 -11.33
N LYS A 249 6.90 13.77 -12.07
CA LYS A 249 7.27 15.15 -11.72
C LYS A 249 6.87 15.52 -10.29
N TYR A 250 5.64 15.21 -9.92
CA TYR A 250 5.11 15.44 -8.56
C TYR A 250 5.86 14.67 -7.45
N ARG A 251 6.50 13.54 -7.79
CA ARG A 251 7.25 12.68 -6.85
C ARG A 251 8.74 13.01 -6.79
N LEU A 252 9.22 13.95 -7.60
CA LEU A 252 10.62 14.42 -7.58
C LEU A 252 10.86 15.56 -6.59
N VAL A 253 9.83 16.08 -5.93
CA VAL A 253 9.95 17.14 -4.93
C VAL A 253 10.45 16.55 -3.61
N ALA A 254 11.74 16.70 -3.32
CA ALA A 254 12.38 16.28 -2.07
C ALA A 254 13.64 17.13 -1.77
N ASP A 255 13.93 17.36 -0.48
CA ASP A 255 15.17 18.03 -0.03
C ASP A 255 16.32 17.03 0.25
N VAL A 256 16.13 15.77 -0.13
CA VAL A 256 17.07 14.65 0.10
C VAL A 256 17.34 13.88 -1.19
N PRO A 257 18.48 13.16 -1.28
CA PRO A 257 18.77 12.33 -2.45
C PRO A 257 17.68 11.31 -2.74
N LEU A 258 17.32 11.22 -4.02
CA LEU A 258 16.32 10.31 -4.56
C LEU A 258 16.96 9.33 -5.54
N GLY A 259 16.36 8.16 -5.69
CA GLY A 259 16.74 7.17 -6.68
C GLY A 259 15.53 6.40 -7.20
N SER A 260 15.80 5.35 -7.98
CA SER A 260 14.77 4.46 -8.51
C SER A 260 15.19 2.99 -8.39
N PHE A 261 14.23 2.11 -8.10
CA PHE A 261 14.45 0.69 -8.35
C PHE A 261 14.41 0.43 -9.85
N LEU A 262 15.44 -0.25 -10.37
CA LEU A 262 15.55 -0.58 -11.78
C LEU A 262 15.54 -2.10 -11.94
N SER A 263 14.57 -2.57 -12.70
CA SER A 263 14.40 -3.95 -13.12
C SER A 263 14.49 -4.03 -14.65
N GLY A 264 14.48 -5.23 -15.22
CA GLY A 264 14.39 -5.41 -16.66
C GLY A 264 13.01 -5.11 -17.24
N GLY A 265 12.01 -4.86 -16.39
CA GLY A 265 10.62 -4.62 -16.76
C GLY A 265 10.30 -3.18 -17.18
N MET A 266 9.27 -3.05 -18.03
CA MET A 266 8.79 -1.78 -18.58
C MET A 266 8.38 -0.76 -17.52
N ASP A 267 7.83 -1.21 -16.40
CA ASP A 267 7.31 -0.32 -15.35
C ASP A 267 8.44 0.48 -14.69
N SER A 268 9.49 -0.20 -14.20
CA SER A 268 10.63 0.47 -13.57
C SER A 268 11.47 1.27 -14.56
N SER A 269 11.65 0.74 -15.78
CA SER A 269 12.42 1.42 -16.82
C SER A 269 11.70 2.68 -17.29
N GLY A 270 10.37 2.64 -17.40
CA GLY A 270 9.53 3.80 -17.70
C GLY A 270 9.66 4.91 -16.67
N ILE A 271 9.73 4.58 -15.37
CA ILE A 271 10.00 5.57 -14.32
C ILE A 271 11.36 6.24 -14.52
N VAL A 272 12.44 5.48 -14.75
CA VAL A 272 13.78 6.03 -14.97
C VAL A 272 13.84 6.89 -16.23
N HIS A 273 13.18 6.48 -17.31
CA HIS A 273 13.04 7.28 -18.53
C HIS A 273 12.40 8.64 -18.24
N LEU A 274 11.24 8.65 -17.57
CA LEU A 274 10.53 9.88 -17.23
C LEU A 274 11.33 10.78 -16.28
N MET A 275 12.06 10.21 -15.32
CA MET A 275 12.97 10.97 -14.46
C MET A 275 14.07 11.67 -15.27
N SER A 276 14.65 10.97 -16.24
CA SER A 276 15.69 11.51 -17.13
C SER A 276 15.13 12.61 -18.02
N GLU A 277 13.94 12.41 -18.61
CA GLU A 277 13.28 13.40 -19.47
C GLU A 277 12.91 14.67 -18.70
N LEU A 278 12.53 14.53 -17.43
CA LEU A 278 12.23 15.66 -16.53
C LEU A 278 13.50 16.39 -16.05
N GLY A 279 14.69 15.97 -16.51
CA GLY A 279 15.95 16.63 -16.20
C GLY A 279 16.50 16.30 -14.82
N THR A 280 16.15 15.15 -14.24
CA THR A 280 16.74 14.70 -12.97
C THR A 280 18.23 14.41 -13.19
N GLU A 281 19.09 15.26 -12.62
CA GLU A 281 20.54 15.07 -12.70
C GLU A 281 20.97 13.88 -11.82
N LYS A 282 21.86 13.01 -12.33
CA LYS A 282 22.46 11.87 -11.61
C LYS A 282 21.43 10.96 -10.93
N ILE A 283 20.64 10.26 -11.74
CA ILE A 283 19.68 9.26 -11.24
C ILE A 283 20.47 8.08 -10.67
N SER A 284 20.38 7.83 -9.36
CA SER A 284 20.88 6.58 -8.78
C SER A 284 19.85 5.46 -8.97
N THR A 285 20.28 4.33 -9.54
CA THR A 285 19.42 3.17 -9.78
C THR A 285 19.90 1.96 -9.01
N TYR A 286 18.98 1.14 -8.51
CA TYR A 286 19.30 -0.01 -7.67
C TYR A 286 18.64 -1.28 -8.20
N CYS A 287 19.43 -2.34 -8.35
CA CYS A 287 18.97 -3.65 -8.82
C CYS A 287 19.51 -4.77 -7.93
N ILE A 288 18.77 -5.89 -7.88
CA ILE A 288 19.20 -7.13 -7.25
C ILE A 288 19.21 -8.24 -8.27
N GLY A 289 20.29 -9.02 -8.27
CA GLY A 289 20.34 -10.30 -8.95
C GLY A 289 20.58 -11.45 -7.98
N PHE A 290 20.35 -12.66 -8.46
CA PHE A 290 20.57 -13.89 -7.71
C PHE A 290 21.77 -14.66 -8.27
N GLY A 291 22.48 -15.36 -7.39
CA GLY A 291 23.63 -16.18 -7.76
C GLY A 291 23.29 -17.38 -8.66
N LYS A 292 24.33 -18.13 -9.06
CA LYS A 292 24.22 -19.30 -9.96
C LYS A 292 23.14 -20.28 -9.50
N GLY A 293 22.25 -20.67 -10.40
CA GLY A 293 21.12 -21.57 -10.13
C GLY A 293 19.74 -20.90 -10.16
N PHE A 294 19.68 -19.57 -10.25
CA PHE A 294 18.45 -18.79 -10.35
C PHE A 294 18.40 -17.93 -11.63
N ASP A 295 19.09 -18.35 -12.70
CA ASP A 295 19.30 -17.57 -13.93
C ASP A 295 17.97 -17.11 -14.58
N ALA A 296 16.89 -17.87 -14.41
CA ALA A 296 15.56 -17.53 -14.90
C ALA A 296 14.94 -16.27 -14.26
N TYR A 297 15.50 -15.80 -13.13
CA TYR A 297 15.06 -14.61 -12.38
C TYR A 297 16.07 -13.47 -12.44
N ASN A 298 17.13 -13.60 -13.24
CA ASN A 298 18.21 -12.62 -13.28
C ASN A 298 17.92 -11.52 -14.31
N GLU A 299 17.56 -10.34 -13.82
CA GLU A 299 17.26 -9.17 -14.64
C GLU A 299 18.45 -8.19 -14.76
N LEU A 300 19.60 -8.52 -14.17
CA LEU A 300 20.76 -7.63 -14.08
C LEU A 300 21.27 -7.18 -15.46
N GLU A 301 21.28 -8.06 -16.45
CA GLU A 301 21.77 -7.71 -17.79
C GLU A 301 20.89 -6.64 -18.46
N ALA A 302 19.56 -6.80 -18.37
CA ALA A 302 18.61 -5.82 -18.88
C ALA A 302 18.71 -4.49 -18.12
N ALA A 303 18.80 -4.55 -16.78
CA ALA A 303 18.96 -3.38 -15.93
C ALA A 303 20.27 -2.62 -16.24
N ARG A 304 21.41 -3.31 -16.40
CA ARG A 304 22.69 -2.68 -16.77
C ARG A 304 22.64 -2.00 -18.13
N ARG A 305 22.02 -2.65 -19.11
CA ARG A 305 21.86 -2.06 -20.44
C ARG A 305 21.07 -0.76 -20.36
N PHE A 306 19.92 -0.80 -19.69
CA PHE A 306 19.06 0.37 -19.51
C PHE A 306 19.77 1.48 -18.72
N ALA A 307 20.46 1.12 -17.65
CA ALA A 307 21.28 2.05 -16.89
C ALA A 307 22.37 2.73 -17.74
N GLY A 308 22.97 2.01 -18.69
CA GLY A 308 23.93 2.55 -19.65
C GLY A 308 23.29 3.53 -20.64
N ASP A 309 22.11 3.20 -21.18
CA ASP A 309 21.37 4.06 -22.12
C ASP A 309 21.01 5.42 -21.50
N TYR A 310 20.68 5.44 -20.20
CA TYR A 310 20.34 6.66 -19.45
C TYR A 310 21.48 7.21 -18.58
N GLN A 311 22.68 6.61 -18.67
CA GLN A 311 23.87 7.00 -17.92
C GLN A 311 23.62 7.18 -16.41
N THR A 312 22.84 6.28 -15.82
CA THR A 312 22.49 6.33 -14.39
C THR A 312 23.66 5.89 -13.50
N ASP A 313 23.69 6.38 -12.26
CA ASP A 313 24.58 5.87 -11.22
C ASP A 313 24.03 4.53 -10.70
N HIS A 314 24.41 3.44 -11.37
CA HIS A 314 23.80 2.12 -11.20
C HIS A 314 24.51 1.27 -10.14
N HIS A 315 23.72 0.78 -9.19
CA HIS A 315 24.17 -0.07 -8.09
C HIS A 315 23.49 -1.42 -8.18
N GLU A 316 24.28 -2.48 -8.20
CA GLU A 316 23.78 -3.86 -8.20
C GLU A 316 24.38 -4.67 -7.07
N ILE A 317 23.56 -5.57 -6.50
CA ILE A 317 24.07 -6.62 -5.62
C ILE A 317 23.63 -7.99 -6.12
N LEU A 318 24.58 -8.92 -6.11
CA LEU A 318 24.30 -10.35 -6.30
C LEU A 318 24.06 -10.97 -4.93
N VAL A 319 22.82 -11.36 -4.66
CA VAL A 319 22.47 -11.92 -3.35
C VAL A 319 22.34 -13.44 -3.47
N VAL A 320 23.07 -14.13 -2.59
CA VAL A 320 22.74 -15.49 -2.17
C VAL A 320 22.14 -15.33 -0.78
N PRO A 321 20.81 -15.13 -0.67
CA PRO A 321 20.24 -14.80 0.61
C PRO A 321 20.39 -15.99 1.54
N ASP A 322 21.02 -15.79 2.70
CA ASP A 322 20.81 -16.69 3.83
C ASP A 322 19.41 -16.42 4.37
N VAL A 323 18.43 -17.06 3.74
CA VAL A 323 17.02 -16.88 4.05
C VAL A 323 16.77 -17.26 5.51
N VAL A 324 17.48 -18.25 6.06
CA VAL A 324 17.26 -18.75 7.42
C VAL A 324 17.58 -17.66 8.45
N ASP A 325 18.74 -17.02 8.32
CA ASP A 325 19.17 -15.96 9.24
C ASP A 325 18.39 -14.65 9.04
N LEU A 326 17.97 -14.37 7.80
CA LEU A 326 17.26 -13.15 7.48
C LEU A 326 15.77 -13.21 7.89
N PHE A 327 15.18 -14.41 7.89
CA PHE A 327 13.74 -14.60 8.09
C PHE A 327 13.21 -13.96 9.39
N PRO A 328 13.81 -14.15 10.58
CA PRO A 328 13.29 -13.53 11.80
C PRO A 328 13.23 -11.99 11.72
N LYS A 329 14.22 -11.37 11.07
CA LYS A 329 14.26 -9.91 10.87
C LYS A 329 13.17 -9.44 9.91
N LEU A 330 12.94 -10.18 8.83
CA LEU A 330 11.87 -9.87 7.87
C LEU A 330 10.50 -10.00 8.53
N ILE A 331 10.26 -11.09 9.26
CA ILE A 331 9.00 -11.30 9.99
C ILE A 331 8.80 -10.21 11.05
N ALA A 332 9.83 -9.75 11.75
CA ALA A 332 9.71 -8.61 12.67
C ALA A 332 9.39 -7.28 11.96
N GLY A 333 9.80 -7.14 10.69
CA GLY A 333 9.42 -6.02 9.83
C GLY A 333 7.96 -6.10 9.37
N LEU A 334 7.46 -7.31 9.14
CA LEU A 334 6.08 -7.57 8.76
C LEU A 334 5.14 -7.52 9.98
N ASP A 335 4.03 -6.80 9.85
CA ASP A 335 2.97 -6.82 10.86
C ASP A 335 2.02 -8.00 10.69
N GLU A 336 2.00 -8.59 9.50
CA GLU A 336 1.09 -9.69 9.12
C GLU A 336 1.82 -10.65 8.18
N PRO A 337 1.43 -11.93 8.15
CA PRO A 337 2.01 -12.87 7.21
C PRO A 337 1.66 -12.50 5.75
N LEU A 338 2.63 -12.68 4.86
CA LEU A 338 2.50 -12.47 3.42
C LEU A 338 3.06 -13.69 2.68
N ALA A 339 2.30 -14.21 1.71
CA ALA A 339 2.68 -15.41 0.95
C ALA A 339 3.63 -15.10 -0.22
N ASP A 340 3.63 -13.86 -0.72
CA ASP A 340 4.54 -13.43 -1.77
C ASP A 340 5.96 -13.27 -1.22
N SER A 341 6.94 -13.96 -1.81
CA SER A 341 8.35 -13.90 -1.41
C SER A 341 9.05 -12.58 -1.79
N SER A 342 8.41 -11.70 -2.57
CA SER A 342 9.00 -10.44 -3.03
C SER A 342 9.49 -9.53 -1.90
N PHE A 343 8.89 -9.60 -0.69
CA PHE A 343 9.33 -8.80 0.46
C PHE A 343 10.80 -9.00 0.83
N LEU A 344 11.36 -10.20 0.58
CA LEU A 344 12.78 -10.47 0.83
C LEU A 344 13.66 -9.65 -0.11
N VAL A 345 13.31 -9.62 -1.39
CA VAL A 345 14.02 -8.85 -2.42
C VAL A 345 13.86 -7.36 -2.14
N THR A 346 12.64 -6.90 -1.84
CA THR A 346 12.35 -5.50 -1.51
C THR A 346 13.15 -5.04 -0.29
N TYR A 347 13.27 -5.86 0.75
CA TYR A 347 14.09 -5.55 1.92
C TYR A 347 15.57 -5.38 1.55
N LEU A 348 16.12 -6.33 0.80
CA LEU A 348 17.53 -6.31 0.41
C LEU A 348 17.86 -5.11 -0.47
N VAL A 349 16.98 -4.77 -1.44
CA VAL A 349 17.25 -3.65 -2.36
C VAL A 349 17.06 -2.31 -1.66
N SER A 350 16.11 -2.25 -0.71
CA SER A 350 15.92 -1.09 0.16
C SER A 350 17.11 -0.89 1.11
N LYS A 351 17.71 -1.98 1.62
CA LYS A 351 18.91 -1.93 2.43
C LYS A 351 20.09 -1.36 1.64
N LEU A 352 20.29 -1.81 0.40
CA LEU A 352 21.30 -1.26 -0.52
C LEU A 352 21.03 0.22 -0.81
N ALA A 353 19.82 0.55 -1.23
CA ALA A 353 19.45 1.92 -1.57
C ALA A 353 19.64 2.90 -0.40
N ARG A 354 19.42 2.43 0.85
CA ARG A 354 19.55 3.28 2.04
C ARG A 354 20.99 3.76 2.29
N GLU A 355 21.99 3.13 1.69
CA GLU A 355 23.40 3.54 1.81
C GLU A 355 23.67 4.91 1.16
N SER A 356 22.88 5.29 0.16
CA SER A 356 23.13 6.49 -0.67
C SER A 356 21.90 7.38 -0.85
N VAL A 357 20.67 6.86 -0.74
CA VAL A 357 19.44 7.64 -0.92
C VAL A 357 18.44 7.48 0.22
N THR A 358 17.50 8.44 0.31
CA THR A 358 16.42 8.42 1.30
C THR A 358 15.06 8.16 0.66
N VAL A 359 14.89 8.55 -0.60
CA VAL A 359 13.65 8.37 -1.36
C VAL A 359 13.91 7.46 -2.56
N ILE A 360 12.99 6.53 -2.81
CA ILE A 360 13.01 5.66 -3.99
C ILE A 360 11.67 5.75 -4.70
N LEU A 361 11.72 5.93 -6.03
CA LEU A 361 10.59 5.70 -6.91
C LEU A 361 10.59 4.23 -7.37
N SER A 362 9.40 3.67 -7.54
CA SER A 362 9.20 2.28 -7.95
C SER A 362 8.07 2.18 -8.96
N GLY A 363 8.16 1.23 -9.89
CA GLY A 363 7.13 0.92 -10.88
C GLY A 363 5.98 0.04 -10.34
N VAL A 364 5.96 -0.29 -9.04
CA VAL A 364 4.89 -1.09 -8.44
C VAL A 364 3.52 -0.44 -8.69
N GLY A 365 2.55 -1.25 -9.12
CA GLY A 365 1.21 -0.80 -9.54
C GLY A 365 1.00 -0.82 -11.05
N GLY A 366 2.06 -0.91 -11.86
CA GLY A 366 1.96 -0.95 -13.32
C GLY A 366 1.17 -2.17 -13.82
N ASP A 367 1.54 -3.36 -13.37
CA ASP A 367 0.82 -4.60 -13.68
C ASP A 367 -0.67 -4.57 -13.31
N GLU A 368 -1.03 -3.99 -12.15
CA GLU A 368 -2.41 -3.85 -11.69
C GLU A 368 -3.22 -2.87 -12.56
N LEU A 369 -2.60 -1.75 -12.96
CA LEU A 369 -3.26 -0.72 -13.76
C LEU A 369 -3.43 -1.13 -15.22
N PHE A 370 -2.41 -1.77 -15.82
CA PHE A 370 -2.36 -2.08 -17.25
C PHE A 370 -2.67 -3.54 -17.59
N GLY A 371 -2.93 -4.38 -16.57
CA GLY A 371 -3.22 -5.78 -16.79
C GLY A 371 -2.00 -6.60 -17.22
N GLY A 372 -0.82 -6.30 -16.66
CA GLY A 372 0.45 -6.93 -17.04
C GLY A 372 0.59 -8.40 -16.60
N TYR A 373 -0.22 -8.85 -15.64
CA TYR A 373 -0.20 -10.26 -15.22
C TYR A 373 -0.75 -11.20 -16.30
N ARG A 374 0.00 -12.28 -16.58
CA ARG A 374 -0.42 -13.37 -17.49
C ARG A 374 -1.81 -13.96 -17.18
N ARG A 375 -2.27 -13.88 -15.92
CA ARG A 375 -3.59 -14.36 -15.51
C ARG A 375 -4.75 -13.64 -16.22
N TYR A 376 -4.55 -12.39 -16.64
CA TYR A 376 -5.57 -11.63 -17.36
C TYR A 376 -5.74 -12.08 -18.81
N LEU A 377 -4.74 -12.75 -19.41
CA LEU A 377 -4.87 -13.39 -20.72
C LEU A 377 -5.98 -14.46 -20.69
N ASN A 378 -6.15 -15.18 -19.58
CA ASN A 378 -7.22 -16.16 -19.43
C ASN A 378 -8.61 -15.52 -19.54
N VAL A 379 -8.77 -14.28 -19.04
CA VAL A 379 -10.04 -13.53 -19.14
C VAL A 379 -10.30 -13.11 -20.59
N GLN A 380 -9.27 -12.76 -21.35
CA GLN A 380 -9.43 -12.49 -22.79
C GLN A 380 -9.75 -13.77 -23.57
N MET A 381 -9.07 -14.88 -23.25
CA MET A 381 -9.32 -16.20 -23.86
C MET A 381 -10.73 -16.74 -23.55
N ASN A 382 -11.32 -16.32 -22.43
CA ASN A 382 -12.71 -16.59 -22.05
C ASN A 382 -13.72 -16.21 -23.12
N LYS A 383 -13.47 -15.15 -23.89
CA LYS A 383 -14.37 -14.77 -25.00
C LYS A 383 -14.45 -15.87 -26.07
N TYR A 384 -13.32 -16.47 -26.43
CA TYR A 384 -13.24 -17.51 -27.45
C TYR A 384 -13.66 -18.89 -26.93
N VAL A 385 -13.23 -19.23 -25.72
CA VAL A 385 -13.61 -20.50 -25.10
C VAL A 385 -15.11 -20.54 -24.85
N ARG A 386 -15.74 -19.39 -24.56
CA ARG A 386 -17.18 -19.27 -24.40
C ARG A 386 -18.00 -19.63 -25.65
N LEU A 387 -17.37 -19.73 -26.82
CA LEU A 387 -18.02 -20.18 -28.07
C LEU A 387 -18.20 -21.71 -28.12
N MET A 388 -17.37 -22.50 -27.42
CA MET A 388 -17.51 -23.96 -27.40
C MET A 388 -18.72 -24.39 -26.55
N PRO A 389 -19.55 -25.37 -26.90
CA PRO A 389 -20.65 -25.81 -26.03
C PRO A 389 -20.19 -26.23 -24.62
N LEU A 390 -20.97 -25.92 -23.58
CA LEU A 390 -20.64 -26.23 -22.18
C LEU A 390 -20.36 -27.73 -21.96
N TRP A 391 -21.11 -28.61 -22.64
CA TRP A 391 -20.92 -30.06 -22.55
C TRP A 391 -19.55 -30.49 -23.09
N PHE A 392 -19.10 -29.90 -24.19
CA PHE A 392 -17.81 -30.20 -24.81
C PHE A 392 -16.65 -29.78 -23.87
N ARG A 393 -16.76 -28.60 -23.25
CA ARG A 393 -15.78 -28.12 -22.28
C ARG A 393 -15.72 -29.01 -21.03
N LYS A 394 -16.87 -29.33 -20.43
CA LYS A 394 -16.94 -30.10 -19.18
C LYS A 394 -16.57 -31.57 -19.35
N HIS A 395 -16.93 -32.21 -20.46
CA HIS A 395 -16.82 -33.66 -20.61
C HIS A 395 -15.71 -34.11 -21.55
N VAL A 396 -15.30 -33.30 -22.53
CA VAL A 396 -14.23 -33.68 -23.47
C VAL A 396 -12.92 -33.00 -23.05
N VAL A 397 -12.89 -31.67 -23.07
CA VAL A 397 -11.65 -30.91 -22.84
C VAL A 397 -11.10 -31.11 -21.42
N ARG A 398 -11.98 -31.10 -20.41
CA ARG A 398 -11.57 -31.33 -19.01
C ARG A 398 -10.92 -32.70 -18.79
N ASN A 399 -11.47 -33.75 -19.39
CA ASN A 399 -10.96 -35.11 -19.22
C ASN A 399 -9.60 -35.31 -19.90
N VAL A 400 -9.43 -34.71 -21.09
CA VAL A 400 -8.14 -34.69 -21.78
C VAL A 400 -7.09 -33.95 -20.93
N LEU A 401 -7.39 -32.73 -20.47
CA LEU A 401 -6.44 -31.92 -19.67
C LEU A 401 -6.14 -32.51 -18.29
N ASN A 402 -7.08 -33.21 -17.67
CA ASN A 402 -6.84 -33.88 -16.40
C ASN A 402 -5.84 -35.04 -16.50
N SER A 403 -5.71 -35.62 -17.69
CA SER A 403 -4.81 -36.74 -17.99
C SER A 403 -3.39 -36.30 -18.35
N VAL A 404 -3.17 -34.99 -18.57
CA VAL A 404 -1.85 -34.43 -18.90
C VAL A 404 -1.11 -34.05 -17.60
N PRO A 405 0.15 -34.47 -17.41
CA PRO A 405 0.97 -34.04 -16.28
C PRO A 405 1.21 -32.51 -16.34
N VAL A 406 1.38 -31.89 -15.17
CA VAL A 406 1.57 -30.43 -15.05
C VAL A 406 2.82 -30.16 -14.22
N ASP A 407 3.59 -29.16 -14.62
CA ASP A 407 4.84 -28.75 -13.97
C ASP A 407 5.01 -27.23 -14.12
N ARG A 408 5.67 -26.59 -13.14
CA ARG A 408 5.97 -25.15 -13.13
C ARG A 408 7.28 -24.83 -13.84
N ASN A 409 8.20 -25.79 -13.95
CA ASN A 409 9.55 -25.55 -14.45
C ASN A 409 9.68 -25.76 -15.97
N SER A 410 8.72 -26.45 -16.59
CA SER A 410 8.63 -26.59 -18.05
C SER A 410 7.61 -25.60 -18.65
N SER A 411 8.03 -24.84 -19.66
CA SER A 411 7.18 -23.86 -20.36
C SER A 411 5.89 -24.49 -20.92
N MET A 412 6.00 -25.70 -21.50
CA MET A 412 4.85 -26.44 -22.06
C MET A 412 3.92 -26.99 -20.97
N LEU A 413 4.47 -27.59 -19.92
CA LEU A 413 3.67 -28.16 -18.83
C LEU A 413 3.02 -27.07 -17.96
N ASN A 414 3.64 -25.89 -17.88
CA ASN A 414 3.03 -24.73 -17.25
C ASN A 414 1.85 -24.21 -18.07
N TYR A 415 1.92 -24.27 -19.41
CA TYR A 415 0.78 -23.95 -20.27
C TYR A 415 -0.39 -24.91 -20.03
N PHE A 416 -0.12 -26.23 -19.93
CA PHE A 416 -1.16 -27.22 -19.58
C PHE A 416 -1.72 -27.01 -18.17
N ARG A 417 -0.89 -26.61 -17.20
CA ARG A 417 -1.35 -26.23 -15.85
C ARG A 417 -2.32 -25.06 -15.89
N LEU A 418 -1.99 -24.01 -16.63
CA LEU A 418 -2.84 -22.83 -16.81
C LEU A 418 -4.15 -23.20 -17.51
N ALA A 419 -4.09 -23.98 -18.58
CA ALA A 419 -5.27 -24.48 -19.29
C ALA A 419 -6.15 -25.33 -18.37
N LYS A 420 -5.57 -26.27 -17.60
CA LYS A 420 -6.29 -27.13 -16.66
C LYS A 420 -6.99 -26.33 -15.56
N ALA A 421 -6.29 -25.38 -14.94
CA ALA A 421 -6.87 -24.48 -13.95
C ALA A 421 -8.07 -23.71 -14.51
N TYR A 422 -7.92 -23.21 -15.74
CA TYR A 422 -8.95 -22.45 -16.42
C TYR A 422 -10.17 -23.30 -16.83
N PHE A 423 -9.98 -24.46 -17.47
CA PHE A 423 -11.11 -25.30 -17.90
C PHE A 423 -11.92 -25.85 -16.72
N ASN A 424 -11.29 -26.05 -15.57
CA ASN A 424 -11.97 -26.46 -14.35
C ASN A 424 -12.92 -25.39 -13.78
N THR A 425 -12.72 -24.11 -14.11
CA THR A 425 -13.55 -23.00 -13.60
C THR A 425 -14.52 -22.42 -14.65
N THR A 426 -14.49 -22.92 -15.90
CA THR A 426 -15.31 -22.40 -17.03
C THR A 426 -16.84 -22.31 -16.81
N GLY A 427 -17.40 -23.02 -15.82
CA GLY A 427 -18.82 -22.94 -15.47
C GLY A 427 -19.15 -21.94 -14.35
N MET A 428 -18.16 -21.30 -13.75
CA MET A 428 -18.31 -20.37 -12.63
C MET A 428 -18.44 -18.92 -13.12
N ALA A 429 -18.97 -18.04 -12.27
CA ALA A 429 -18.96 -16.60 -12.52
C ALA A 429 -17.52 -16.05 -12.51
N LEU A 430 -17.25 -14.93 -13.21
CA LEU A 430 -15.89 -14.44 -13.44
C LEU A 430 -15.11 -14.18 -12.15
N GLN A 431 -15.77 -13.64 -11.13
CA GLN A 431 -15.19 -13.38 -9.81
C GLN A 431 -14.77 -14.67 -9.08
N GLN A 432 -15.56 -15.74 -9.22
CA GLN A 432 -15.23 -17.05 -8.67
C GLN A 432 -14.07 -17.69 -9.44
N GLN A 433 -14.05 -17.57 -10.77
CA GLN A 433 -12.93 -18.03 -11.60
C GLN A 433 -11.62 -17.33 -11.20
N TYR A 434 -11.69 -16.01 -10.98
CA TYR A 434 -10.55 -15.21 -10.54
C TYR A 434 -10.09 -15.64 -9.15
N GLY A 435 -11.02 -15.80 -8.21
CA GLY A 435 -10.71 -16.22 -6.85
C GLY A 435 -10.09 -17.61 -6.75
N GLU A 436 -10.57 -18.57 -7.54
CA GLU A 436 -9.95 -19.89 -7.65
C GLU A 436 -8.52 -19.80 -8.19
N TYR A 437 -8.29 -18.96 -9.21
CA TYR A 437 -6.98 -18.80 -9.82
C TYR A 437 -5.95 -18.16 -8.87
N THR A 438 -6.39 -17.22 -8.04
CA THR A 438 -5.51 -16.48 -7.12
C THR A 438 -5.42 -17.10 -5.73
N SER A 439 -6.26 -18.09 -5.42
CA SER A 439 -6.24 -18.76 -4.11
C SER A 439 -4.93 -19.51 -3.86
N VAL A 440 -4.41 -19.39 -2.63
CA VAL A 440 -3.22 -20.12 -2.18
C VAL A 440 -3.62 -21.54 -1.77
N PHE A 441 -4.60 -21.65 -0.88
CA PHE A 441 -5.18 -22.94 -0.47
C PHE A 441 -6.64 -23.05 -0.89
N LYS A 442 -7.03 -24.26 -1.33
CA LYS A 442 -8.41 -24.59 -1.69
C LYS A 442 -9.32 -24.66 -0.46
N ASP A 443 -10.61 -24.45 -0.68
CA ASP A 443 -11.61 -24.44 0.40
C ASP A 443 -11.66 -25.75 1.19
N ASP A 444 -11.60 -26.93 0.54
CA ASP A 444 -11.57 -28.23 1.25
C ASP A 444 -10.44 -28.34 2.27
N PHE A 445 -9.24 -27.83 1.96
CA PHE A 445 -8.09 -27.85 2.87
C PHE A 445 -8.31 -26.89 4.05
N ARG A 446 -8.95 -25.75 3.81
CA ARG A 446 -9.27 -24.75 4.83
C ARG A 446 -10.36 -25.24 5.78
N GLU A 447 -11.35 -25.97 5.26
CA GLU A 447 -12.37 -26.64 6.07
C GLU A 447 -11.76 -27.73 6.96
N GLN A 448 -10.80 -28.50 6.46
CA GLN A 448 -10.08 -29.53 7.22
C GLN A 448 -9.22 -28.96 8.35
N LEU A 449 -8.70 -27.73 8.21
CA LEU A 449 -7.95 -27.04 9.26
C LEU A 449 -8.83 -26.59 10.45
N ALA A 450 -10.09 -27.03 10.51
CA ALA A 450 -11.06 -26.72 11.57
C ALA A 450 -11.24 -25.22 11.80
N LEU A 451 -11.07 -24.41 10.75
CA LEU A 451 -11.11 -22.95 10.87
C LEU A 451 -12.51 -22.43 11.23
N ASN A 452 -13.59 -23.24 11.16
CA ASN A 452 -14.99 -22.92 11.49
C ASN A 452 -15.54 -21.59 10.92
N SER A 453 -14.75 -20.86 10.14
CA SER A 453 -15.04 -19.56 9.56
C SER A 453 -15.86 -19.82 8.29
N ARG A 454 -17.15 -20.12 8.47
CA ARG A 454 -18.09 -20.20 7.34
C ARG A 454 -18.21 -18.87 6.58
N ASN A 455 -17.77 -17.76 7.18
CA ASN A 455 -17.78 -16.44 6.58
C ASN A 455 -16.36 -15.99 6.30
N VAL A 456 -15.76 -16.55 5.25
CA VAL A 456 -14.61 -15.90 4.64
C VAL A 456 -15.21 -14.79 3.80
N PRO A 457 -14.89 -13.51 4.08
CA PRO A 457 -15.42 -12.41 3.31
C PRO A 457 -15.15 -12.69 1.84
N ASP A 458 -16.17 -12.65 0.98
CA ASP A 458 -15.95 -12.75 -0.45
C ASP A 458 -15.39 -11.43 -0.97
N PHE A 459 -14.11 -11.23 -0.66
CA PHE A 459 -13.35 -10.03 -0.95
C PHE A 459 -13.44 -9.70 -2.44
N TYR A 460 -13.38 -10.69 -3.32
CA TYR A 460 -13.50 -10.46 -4.75
C TYR A 460 -14.91 -10.02 -5.13
N GLN A 461 -15.95 -10.69 -4.65
CA GLN A 461 -17.33 -10.29 -4.95
C GLN A 461 -17.60 -8.84 -4.55
N GLN A 462 -17.15 -8.39 -3.37
CA GLN A 462 -17.31 -7.00 -2.96
C GLN A 462 -16.70 -6.01 -3.96
N TYR A 463 -15.48 -6.28 -4.45
CA TYR A 463 -14.85 -5.43 -5.48
C TYR A 463 -15.58 -5.48 -6.83
N PHE A 464 -16.12 -6.64 -7.21
CA PHE A 464 -16.91 -6.78 -8.43
C PHE A 464 -18.25 -6.05 -8.32
N ASP A 465 -18.91 -6.07 -7.16
CA ASP A 465 -20.17 -5.35 -6.90
C ASP A 465 -19.97 -3.83 -6.86
N GLU A 466 -18.79 -3.38 -6.39
CA GLU A 466 -18.42 -1.97 -6.37
C GLU A 466 -17.92 -1.44 -7.72
N CYS A 467 -17.59 -2.34 -8.67
CA CYS A 467 -17.12 -1.98 -9.99
C CYS A 467 -18.28 -1.44 -10.84
N ASP A 468 -18.20 -0.17 -11.20
CA ASP A 468 -19.16 0.50 -12.08
C ASP A 468 -18.76 0.44 -13.57
N SER A 469 -17.91 -0.54 -13.94
CA SER A 469 -17.58 -0.82 -15.33
C SER A 469 -18.81 -1.38 -16.06
N PRO A 470 -19.13 -0.89 -17.28
CA PRO A 470 -20.25 -1.37 -18.08
C PRO A 470 -20.07 -2.80 -18.60
#